data_AF-A0A949ZLY9-F1
#
_entry.id   AF-A0A949ZLY9-F1
#
_cell.length_a   1.000
_cell.length_b   1.000
_cell.length_c   1.000
_cell.angle_alpha   90.00
_cell.angle_beta   90.00
_cell.angle_gamma   90.00
#
_symmetry.space_group_name_H-M   'P 1'
#
loop_
_entity.id
_entity.type
_entity.pdbx_description
1 polymer ?
#
loop_
_entity_poly.entity_id
_entity_poly.type
_entity_poly.pdbx_seq_one_letter_code
_entity_poly.pdbx_strand_id
1 'polypeptide(L)'
;MGAERGVTLLETMMAASVLLVVVAGVAGVFAYAAGQNKGQGEISTRTTEYAGDKMEQLMALSFNDGQTNTTVYPSQSTGGAGLGGTMAASASVGGTNPASPVANYVDYLDASGNVLNSSTGAFYTRLWSIATDSTATLKTITVVVQAAGTGGGAGLKPTTTLVCQKTNYQ
;
A
#
# COMPACT_ATOMS: atom_id res chain seq x y z
N MET A 1 7.57 -65.63 6.61
CA MET A 1 8.90 -65.00 6.66
C MET A 1 9.03 -64.15 5.40
N GLY A 2 9.01 -62.83 5.58
CA GLY A 2 8.96 -61.88 4.47
C GLY A 2 10.29 -61.83 3.73
N ALA A 3 10.25 -61.89 2.41
CA ALA A 3 11.43 -61.73 1.58
C ALA A 3 12.00 -60.31 1.76
N GLU A 4 13.18 -60.20 2.36
CA GLU A 4 13.96 -58.97 2.35
C GLU A 4 14.37 -58.65 0.91
N ARG A 5 13.60 -57.77 0.25
CA ARG A 5 13.98 -57.22 -1.06
C ARG A 5 14.97 -56.09 -0.85
N GLY A 6 16.26 -56.40 -0.93
CA GLY A 6 17.32 -55.40 -1.01
C GLY A 6 17.21 -54.56 -2.29
N VAL A 7 17.54 -53.28 -2.20
CA VAL A 7 17.53 -52.33 -3.33
C VAL A 7 18.71 -52.64 -4.25
N THR A 8 18.47 -52.80 -5.55
CA THR A 8 19.56 -53.05 -6.51
C THR A 8 20.33 -51.77 -6.83
N LEU A 9 21.58 -51.93 -7.27
CA LEU A 9 22.46 -50.81 -7.64
C LEU A 9 21.88 -50.02 -8.82
N LEU A 10 21.24 -50.73 -9.77
CA LEU A 10 20.55 -50.12 -10.92
C LEU A 10 19.32 -49.30 -10.48
N GLU A 11 18.50 -49.82 -9.56
CA GLU A 11 17.36 -49.08 -8.99
C GLU A 11 17.82 -47.81 -8.28
N THR A 12 18.93 -47.88 -7.53
CA THR A 12 19.53 -46.70 -6.87
C THR A 12 20.00 -45.66 -7.89
N MET A 13 20.61 -46.09 -9.01
CA MET A 13 21.06 -45.17 -10.07
C MET A 13 19.90 -44.50 -10.80
N MET A 14 18.82 -45.24 -11.08
CA MET A 14 17.60 -44.67 -11.68
C MET A 14 16.87 -43.74 -10.70
N ALA A 15 16.82 -44.10 -9.42
CA ALA A 15 16.24 -43.23 -8.39
C ALA A 15 17.04 -41.91 -8.24
N ALA A 16 18.38 -41.99 -8.28
CA ALA A 16 19.25 -40.82 -8.18
C ALA A 16 19.12 -39.88 -9.40
N SER A 17 18.94 -40.42 -10.62
CA SER A 17 18.75 -39.58 -11.81
C SER A 17 17.41 -38.86 -11.78
N VAL A 18 16.33 -39.53 -11.37
CA VAL A 18 15.02 -38.89 -11.17
C VAL A 18 15.09 -37.83 -10.07
N LEU A 19 15.77 -38.12 -8.95
CA LEU A 19 15.97 -37.16 -7.87
C LEU A 19 16.68 -35.89 -8.35
N LEU A 20 17.75 -36.01 -9.14
CA LEU A 20 18.49 -34.86 -9.65
C LEU A 20 17.63 -33.97 -10.56
N VAL A 21 16.82 -34.57 -11.45
CA VAL A 21 15.90 -33.84 -12.32
C VAL A 21 14.84 -33.12 -11.50
N VAL A 22 14.28 -33.78 -10.48
CA VAL A 22 13.28 -33.17 -9.59
C VAL A 22 13.88 -32.02 -8.79
N VAL A 23 15.06 -32.19 -8.18
CA VAL A 23 15.72 -31.13 -7.41
C VAL A 23 16.05 -29.91 -8.28
N ALA A 24 16.55 -30.13 -9.50
CA ALA A 24 16.84 -29.04 -10.43
C ALA A 24 15.58 -28.26 -10.84
N GLY A 25 14.47 -28.96 -11.10
CA GLY A 25 13.18 -28.32 -11.41
C GLY A 25 12.62 -27.52 -10.24
N VAL A 26 12.68 -28.09 -9.03
CA VAL A 26 12.16 -27.46 -7.79
C VAL A 26 12.98 -26.22 -7.40
N ALA A 27 14.29 -26.22 -7.63
CA ALA A 27 15.15 -25.06 -7.34
C ALA A 27 14.72 -23.80 -8.12
N GLY A 28 14.32 -23.95 -9.39
CA GLY A 28 13.80 -22.84 -10.20
C GLY A 28 12.50 -22.25 -9.65
N VAL A 29 11.61 -23.10 -9.13
CA VAL A 29 10.35 -22.65 -8.51
C VAL A 29 10.61 -21.87 -7.23
N PHE A 30 11.56 -22.31 -6.40
CA PHE A 30 11.93 -21.59 -5.18
C PHE A 30 12.54 -20.21 -5.46
N ALA A 31 13.38 -20.09 -6.48
CA ALA A 31 13.95 -18.80 -6.87
C ALA A 31 12.86 -17.82 -7.33
N TYR A 32 11.90 -18.29 -8.12
CA TYR A 32 10.74 -17.48 -8.55
C TYR A 32 9.87 -17.07 -7.36
N ALA A 33 9.53 -18.01 -6.48
CA ALA A 33 8.74 -17.73 -5.29
C ALA A 33 9.43 -16.73 -4.34
N ALA A 34 10.75 -16.85 -4.15
CA ALA A 34 11.51 -15.91 -3.34
C ALA A 34 11.50 -14.49 -3.91
N GLY A 35 11.64 -14.35 -5.23
CA GLY A 35 11.54 -13.05 -5.92
C GLY A 35 10.17 -12.40 -5.74
N GLN A 36 9.11 -13.19 -5.92
CA GLN A 36 7.73 -12.72 -5.72
C GLN A 36 7.47 -12.32 -4.27
N ASN A 37 7.90 -13.13 -3.30
CA ASN A 37 7.74 -12.82 -1.88
C ASN A 37 8.47 -11.54 -1.48
N LYS A 38 9.70 -11.34 -1.99
CA LYS A 38 10.45 -10.10 -1.73
C LYS A 38 9.73 -8.89 -2.31
N GLY A 39 9.37 -8.94 -3.60
CA GLY A 39 8.73 -7.82 -4.28
C GLY A 39 7.35 -7.47 -3.70
N GLN A 40 6.51 -8.47 -3.44
CA GLN A 40 5.18 -8.24 -2.86
C GLN A 40 5.25 -7.84 -1.39
N GLY A 41 6.11 -8.48 -0.61
CA GLY A 41 6.27 -8.19 0.82
C GLY A 41 6.76 -6.77 1.07
N GLU A 42 7.82 -6.35 0.37
CA GLU A 42 8.37 -5.00 0.52
C GLU A 42 7.37 -3.93 0.06
N ILE A 43 6.82 -4.08 -1.15
CA ILE A 43 5.92 -3.07 -1.72
C ILE A 43 4.63 -2.96 -0.90
N SER A 44 4.06 -4.09 -0.45
CA SER A 44 2.85 -4.09 0.39
C SER A 44 3.11 -3.57 1.81
N THR A 45 4.32 -3.75 2.33
CA THR A 45 4.69 -3.16 3.62
C THR A 45 4.76 -1.65 3.48
N ARG A 46 5.40 -1.13 2.41
CA ARG A 46 5.52 0.30 2.16
C ARG A 46 4.19 0.99 1.87
N THR A 47 3.24 0.33 1.20
CA THR A 47 1.88 0.91 1.06
C THR A 47 1.20 1.10 2.42
N THR A 48 1.47 0.21 3.37
CA THR A 48 0.93 0.30 4.73
C THR A 48 1.63 1.38 5.55
N GLU A 49 2.96 1.46 5.48
CA GLU A 49 3.75 2.54 6.07
C GLU A 49 3.26 3.91 5.59
N TYR A 50 3.18 4.11 4.28
CA TYR A 50 2.73 5.38 3.70
C TYR A 50 1.27 5.72 4.00
N ALA A 51 0.42 4.73 4.20
CA ALA A 51 -0.95 4.96 4.66
C ALA A 51 -0.94 5.43 6.12
N GLY A 52 -0.12 4.81 6.97
CA GLY A 52 0.11 5.19 8.36
C GLY A 52 0.65 6.61 8.47
N ASP A 53 1.74 6.93 7.80
CA ASP A 53 2.37 8.26 7.80
C ASP A 53 1.37 9.36 7.39
N LYS A 54 0.58 9.09 6.34
CA LYS A 54 -0.42 10.06 5.89
C LYS A 54 -1.54 10.21 6.90
N MET A 55 -1.98 9.11 7.53
CA MET A 55 -2.97 9.17 8.59
C MET A 55 -2.45 9.97 9.79
N GLU A 56 -1.20 9.76 10.21
CA GLU A 56 -0.57 10.53 11.28
C GLU A 56 -0.49 12.02 10.96
N GLN A 57 -0.06 12.35 9.73
CA GLN A 57 -0.02 13.74 9.26
C GLN A 57 -1.41 14.41 9.32
N LEU A 58 -2.47 13.70 8.90
CA LEU A 58 -3.85 14.22 8.92
C LEU A 58 -4.41 14.31 10.35
N MET A 59 -4.12 13.33 11.19
CA MET A 59 -4.59 13.29 12.58
C MET A 59 -3.95 14.39 13.45
N ALA A 60 -2.74 14.85 13.09
CA ALA A 60 -2.06 15.96 13.76
C ALA A 60 -2.72 17.34 13.50
N LEU A 61 -3.51 17.48 12.44
CA LEU A 61 -4.17 18.75 12.10
C LEU A 61 -5.30 19.10 13.09
N SER A 62 -5.61 20.39 13.21
CA SER A 62 -6.81 20.84 13.93
C SER A 62 -8.08 20.37 13.22
N PHE A 63 -9.15 20.10 13.98
CA PHE A 63 -10.40 19.54 13.44
C PHE A 63 -10.97 20.34 12.25
N ASN A 64 -10.93 21.67 12.34
CA ASN A 64 -11.41 22.59 11.29
C ASN A 64 -10.29 23.12 10.39
N ASP A 65 -9.12 22.48 10.34
CA ASP A 65 -8.06 22.92 9.42
C ASP A 65 -8.51 22.75 7.97
N GLY A 66 -8.37 23.82 7.18
CA GLY A 66 -8.75 23.87 5.77
C GLY A 66 -7.72 24.57 4.90
N GLN A 67 -6.49 24.74 5.41
CA GLN A 67 -5.45 25.54 4.76
C GLN A 67 -4.13 24.78 4.64
N THR A 68 -3.82 23.89 5.59
CA THR A 68 -2.54 23.18 5.60
C THR A 68 -2.35 22.36 4.33
N ASN A 69 -1.24 22.61 3.65
CA ASN A 69 -0.78 21.81 2.54
C ASN A 69 -0.02 20.58 3.06
N THR A 70 -0.74 19.46 3.08
CA THR A 70 -0.19 18.15 3.45
C THR A 70 0.41 17.40 2.26
N THR A 71 0.38 17.96 1.05
CA THR A 71 0.89 17.31 -0.17
C THR A 71 2.37 17.57 -0.44
N VAL A 72 3.01 18.31 0.46
CA VAL A 72 4.43 18.69 0.39
C VAL A 72 5.11 18.31 1.72
N TYR A 73 6.41 18.09 1.68
CA TYR A 73 7.22 17.82 2.86
C TYR A 73 8.30 18.90 3.05
N PRO A 74 8.40 19.53 4.24
CA PRO A 74 7.44 19.47 5.34
C PRO A 74 6.09 20.10 4.95
N SER A 75 5.01 19.77 5.69
CA SER A 75 3.69 20.38 5.48
C SER A 75 3.79 21.91 5.56
N GLN A 76 3.13 22.62 4.64
CA GLN A 76 3.06 24.09 4.69
C GLN A 76 1.74 24.52 5.32
N SER A 77 1.72 25.61 6.07
CA SER A 77 0.53 26.09 6.78
C SER A 77 -0.59 26.62 5.86
N THR A 78 -0.31 26.83 4.57
CA THR A 78 -1.27 27.36 3.58
C THR A 78 -1.12 26.67 2.24
N GLY A 79 -2.08 26.86 1.33
CA GLY A 79 -2.02 26.37 -0.05
C GLY A 79 -2.51 24.93 -0.24
N GLY A 80 -3.14 24.33 0.76
CA GLY A 80 -3.76 23.01 0.66
C GLY A 80 -5.20 22.98 1.16
N ALA A 81 -5.69 21.77 1.39
CA ALA A 81 -7.07 21.54 1.81
C ALA A 81 -7.22 21.09 3.27
N GLY A 82 -6.12 20.83 3.99
CA GLY A 82 -6.15 20.39 5.38
C GLY A 82 -7.08 19.20 5.61
N LEU A 83 -7.96 19.34 6.60
CA LEU A 83 -9.07 18.43 6.88
C LEU A 83 -10.42 18.88 6.26
N GLY A 84 -10.41 19.69 5.20
CA GLY A 84 -11.62 20.20 4.56
C GLY A 84 -12.25 21.42 5.24
N GLY A 85 -11.58 22.03 6.24
CA GLY A 85 -12.07 23.22 6.93
C GLY A 85 -13.29 22.95 7.81
N THR A 86 -14.11 23.97 8.03
CA THR A 86 -15.45 23.83 8.61
C THR A 86 -16.37 23.20 7.57
N MET A 87 -16.74 21.94 7.79
CA MET A 87 -17.61 21.17 6.90
C MET A 87 -19.03 21.13 7.46
N ALA A 88 -20.05 21.14 6.58
CA ALA A 88 -21.44 20.94 6.98
C ALA A 88 -21.68 19.50 7.47
N ALA A 89 -22.84 19.25 8.09
CA ALA A 89 -23.28 17.90 8.43
C ALA A 89 -23.44 17.03 7.17
N SER A 90 -23.04 15.76 7.26
CA SER A 90 -23.14 14.79 6.16
C SER A 90 -22.47 15.25 4.85
N ALA A 91 -21.37 15.99 4.96
CA ALA A 91 -20.59 16.48 3.83
C ALA A 91 -19.35 15.62 3.61
N SER A 92 -18.85 15.59 2.37
CA SER A 92 -17.62 14.88 2.01
C SER A 92 -16.73 15.72 1.10
N VAL A 93 -15.42 15.60 1.27
CA VAL A 93 -14.39 16.20 0.41
C VAL A 93 -13.28 15.19 0.10
N GLY A 94 -12.52 15.44 -0.95
CA GLY A 94 -11.49 14.54 -1.43
C GLY A 94 -12.03 13.33 -2.17
N GLY A 95 -11.22 12.28 -2.26
CA GLY A 95 -11.58 11.05 -2.97
C GLY A 95 -10.49 10.01 -2.88
N THR A 96 -10.89 8.74 -2.94
CA THR A 96 -9.99 7.58 -2.78
C THR A 96 -9.78 6.81 -4.09
N ASN A 97 -10.36 7.29 -5.20
CA ASN A 97 -10.25 6.64 -6.50
C ASN A 97 -8.97 7.07 -7.24
N PRO A 98 -7.97 6.17 -7.41
CA PRO A 98 -6.72 6.51 -8.11
C PRO A 98 -6.92 6.86 -9.59
N ALA A 99 -8.02 6.43 -10.22
CA ALA A 99 -8.33 6.77 -11.61
C ALA A 99 -8.93 8.19 -11.76
N SER A 100 -9.35 8.81 -10.66
CA SER A 100 -9.91 10.15 -10.64
C SER A 100 -9.44 10.89 -9.37
N PRO A 101 -8.12 11.14 -9.24
CA PRO A 101 -7.57 11.77 -8.04
C PRO A 101 -8.11 13.19 -7.90
N VAL A 102 -8.50 13.55 -6.67
CA VAL A 102 -9.01 14.89 -6.35
C VAL A 102 -7.82 15.78 -5.97
N ALA A 103 -7.71 16.95 -6.61
CA ALA A 103 -6.65 17.91 -6.33
C ALA A 103 -6.63 18.28 -4.83
N ASN A 104 -5.43 18.40 -4.25
CA ASN A 104 -5.19 18.60 -2.81
C ASN A 104 -5.60 17.44 -1.89
N TYR A 105 -6.06 16.32 -2.45
CA TYR A 105 -6.40 15.08 -1.74
C TYR A 105 -5.64 13.87 -2.31
N VAL A 106 -4.50 14.13 -2.94
CA VAL A 106 -3.62 13.13 -3.55
C VAL A 106 -2.16 13.54 -3.37
N ASP A 107 -1.33 12.54 -3.05
CA ASP A 107 0.13 12.65 -3.08
C ASP A 107 0.72 11.55 -3.97
N TYR A 108 1.82 11.88 -4.61
CA TYR A 108 2.57 10.97 -5.45
C TYR A 108 3.94 10.75 -4.84
N LEU A 109 4.36 9.50 -4.72
CA LEU A 109 5.70 9.14 -4.28
C LEU A 109 6.40 8.34 -5.38
N ASP A 110 7.69 8.58 -5.57
CA ASP A 110 8.51 7.71 -6.43
C ASP A 110 8.74 6.33 -5.78
N ALA A 111 9.46 5.44 -6.49
CA ALA A 111 9.79 4.11 -5.96
C ALA A 111 10.69 4.14 -4.72
N SER A 112 11.33 5.26 -4.41
CA SER A 112 12.17 5.47 -3.23
C SER A 112 11.41 6.13 -2.07
N GLY A 113 10.16 6.55 -2.28
CA GLY A 113 9.33 7.21 -1.27
C GLY A 113 9.45 8.73 -1.25
N ASN A 114 10.13 9.35 -2.22
CA ASN A 114 10.22 10.80 -2.29
C ASN A 114 8.93 11.39 -2.85
N VAL A 115 8.49 12.52 -2.28
CA VAL A 115 7.30 13.23 -2.75
C VAL A 115 7.53 13.84 -4.12
N LEU A 116 6.59 13.61 -5.03
CA LEU A 116 6.54 14.16 -6.38
C LEU A 116 5.45 15.23 -6.47
N ASN A 117 5.67 16.22 -7.34
CA ASN A 117 4.72 17.30 -7.61
C ASN A 117 3.62 16.92 -8.62
N SER A 118 3.70 15.74 -9.25
CA SER A 118 2.75 15.26 -10.24
C SER A 118 2.71 13.73 -10.26
N SER A 119 1.75 13.16 -10.98
CA SER A 119 1.62 11.71 -11.17
C SER A 119 2.72 11.10 -12.06
N THR A 120 3.47 11.93 -12.78
CA THR A 120 4.55 11.47 -13.66
C THR A 120 5.69 10.87 -12.83
N GLY A 121 5.97 9.59 -13.05
CA GLY A 121 7.00 8.86 -12.29
C GLY A 121 6.54 8.36 -10.91
N ALA A 122 5.27 8.52 -10.56
CA ALA A 122 4.71 8.02 -9.31
C ALA A 122 4.71 6.49 -9.29
N PHE A 123 5.30 5.91 -8.24
CA PHE A 123 5.18 4.49 -7.93
C PHE A 123 4.16 4.23 -6.84
N TYR A 124 4.01 5.12 -5.86
CA TYR A 124 2.93 5.06 -4.88
C TYR A 124 2.04 6.28 -5.02
N THR A 125 0.73 6.06 -4.98
CA THR A 125 -0.27 7.13 -4.92
C THR A 125 -1.00 7.04 -3.61
N ARG A 126 -0.97 8.11 -2.80
CA ARG A 126 -1.75 8.24 -1.57
C ARG A 126 -2.95 9.11 -1.88
N LEU A 127 -4.15 8.64 -1.60
CA LEU A 127 -5.40 9.35 -1.79
C LEU A 127 -6.16 9.39 -0.48
N TRP A 128 -6.94 10.44 -0.24
CA TRP A 128 -7.78 10.49 0.95
C TRP A 128 -9.09 11.20 0.73
N SER A 129 -10.07 10.80 1.54
CA SER A 129 -11.36 11.48 1.64
C SER A 129 -11.70 11.74 3.09
N ILE A 130 -12.47 12.79 3.32
CA ILE A 130 -12.93 13.21 4.64
C ILE A 130 -14.43 13.37 4.56
N ALA A 131 -15.15 12.73 5.48
CA ALA A 131 -16.60 12.82 5.58
C ALA A 131 -17.03 13.21 6.99
N THR A 132 -18.00 14.09 7.14
CA THR A 132 -18.61 14.44 8.43
C THR A 132 -19.81 13.56 8.73
N ASP A 133 -20.06 13.34 10.02
CA ASP A 133 -21.31 12.76 10.51
C ASP A 133 -22.50 13.74 10.39
N SER A 134 -23.69 13.28 10.78
CA SER A 134 -24.93 14.08 10.73
C SER A 134 -24.94 15.31 11.64
N THR A 135 -23.94 15.44 12.52
CA THR A 135 -23.80 16.56 13.46
C THR A 135 -22.56 17.43 13.18
N ALA A 136 -21.74 17.07 12.17
CA ALA A 136 -20.47 17.73 11.86
C ALA A 136 -19.46 17.79 13.02
N THR A 137 -19.62 16.92 14.01
CA THR A 137 -18.75 16.83 15.20
C THR A 137 -17.69 15.75 15.08
N LEU A 138 -17.87 14.85 14.11
CA LEU A 138 -16.96 13.75 13.80
C LEU A 138 -16.55 13.83 12.34
N LYS A 139 -15.26 13.66 12.06
CA LYS A 139 -14.73 13.47 10.71
C LYS A 139 -14.19 12.05 10.58
N THR A 140 -14.70 11.32 9.60
CA THR A 140 -14.14 10.04 9.15
C THR A 140 -13.12 10.32 8.05
N ILE A 141 -11.88 9.98 8.32
CA ILE A 141 -10.75 10.12 7.39
C ILE A 141 -10.48 8.74 6.81
N THR A 142 -10.56 8.63 5.48
CA THR A 142 -10.19 7.41 4.75
C THR A 142 -8.96 7.70 3.93
N VAL A 143 -7.89 6.96 4.15
CA VAL A 143 -6.64 7.04 3.37
C VAL A 143 -6.50 5.74 2.58
N VAL A 144 -6.26 5.85 1.28
CA VAL A 144 -5.96 4.74 0.39
C VAL A 144 -4.59 4.96 -0.22
N VAL A 145 -3.69 3.99 -0.08
CA VAL A 145 -2.39 4.01 -0.75
C VAL A 145 -2.33 2.85 -1.72
N GLN A 146 -2.01 3.14 -2.98
CA GLN A 146 -1.87 2.15 -4.04
C GLN A 146 -0.47 2.23 -4.67
N ALA A 147 0.19 1.09 -4.82
CA ALA A 147 1.41 0.98 -5.61
C ALA A 147 1.11 0.82 -7.11
N ALA A 148 2.01 1.25 -7.99
CA ALA A 148 1.86 1.16 -9.44
C ALA A 148 1.86 -0.30 -9.94
N GLY A 149 2.51 -1.20 -9.21
CA GLY A 149 2.50 -2.65 -9.44
C GLY A 149 3.33 -3.42 -8.42
N THR A 150 3.35 -4.74 -8.56
CA THR A 150 4.33 -5.62 -7.92
C THR A 150 5.51 -5.75 -8.88
N GLY A 151 6.75 -5.50 -8.45
CA GLY A 151 7.97 -5.31 -9.29
C GLY A 151 8.39 -6.41 -10.29
N GLY A 152 7.49 -7.29 -10.76
CA GLY A 152 7.74 -8.38 -11.71
C GLY A 152 6.62 -8.70 -12.71
N GLY A 153 5.58 -7.86 -12.88
CA GLY A 153 4.51 -8.06 -13.86
C GLY A 153 3.12 -8.32 -13.27
N ALA A 154 2.10 -8.41 -14.16
CA ALA A 154 0.67 -8.33 -13.89
C ALA A 154 0.18 -9.07 -12.63
N GLY A 155 0.05 -8.32 -11.53
CA GLY A 155 -0.58 -8.72 -10.28
C GLY A 155 -1.51 -7.61 -9.81
N LEU A 156 -2.39 -7.91 -8.86
CA LEU A 156 -3.19 -6.89 -8.19
C LEU A 156 -2.24 -5.87 -7.56
N LYS A 157 -2.47 -4.59 -7.84
CA LYS A 157 -1.68 -3.49 -7.27
C LYS A 157 -1.84 -3.51 -5.75
N PRO A 158 -0.75 -3.69 -4.97
CA PRO A 158 -0.81 -3.61 -3.53
C PRO A 158 -1.50 -2.32 -3.12
N THR A 159 -2.54 -2.45 -2.30
CA THR A 159 -3.39 -1.35 -1.89
C THR A 159 -3.68 -1.51 -0.39
N THR A 160 -3.44 -0.45 0.37
CA THR A 160 -3.79 -0.38 1.79
C THR A 160 -4.82 0.71 2.00
N THR A 161 -5.86 0.41 2.77
CA THR A 161 -6.88 1.38 3.19
C THR A 161 -6.86 1.50 4.71
N LEU A 162 -6.70 2.72 5.22
CA LEU A 162 -6.86 3.03 6.64
C LEU A 162 -8.04 3.97 6.81
N VAL A 163 -8.83 3.72 7.86
CA VAL A 163 -9.97 4.56 8.22
C VAL A 163 -9.83 4.93 9.69
N CYS A 164 -9.86 6.22 9.98
CA CYS A 164 -9.85 6.74 11.34
C CYS A 164 -10.94 7.78 11.53
N GLN A 165 -11.33 7.98 12.77
CA GLN A 165 -12.27 9.03 13.15
C GLN A 165 -11.54 10.07 14.00
N LYS A 166 -11.78 11.34 13.68
CA LYS A 166 -11.33 12.48 14.47
C LYS A 166 -12.57 13.21 14.99
N THR A 167 -12.60 13.44 16.28
CA THR A 167 -13.65 14.17 16.98
C THR A 167 -13.27 15.63 17.17
N ASN A 168 -14.28 16.49 17.24
CA ASN A 168 -14.12 17.86 17.67
C ASN A 168 -14.12 17.94 19.21
N TYR A 169 -13.10 17.39 19.87
CA TYR A 169 -12.88 17.69 21.28
C TYR A 169 -12.02 18.95 21.38
N GLN A 170 -12.62 20.00 21.96
CA GLN A 170 -11.86 21.06 22.63
C GLN A 170 -11.34 20.53 23.96
#